data_AF-A0A821B5Y4-F1
#
_entry.id   AF-A0A821B5Y4-F1
#
_cell.length_a   1.000
_cell.length_b   1.000
_cell.length_c   1.000
_cell.angle_alpha   90.00
_cell.angle_beta   90.00
_cell.angle_gamma   90.00
#
_symmetry.space_group_name_H-M   'P 1'
#
loop_
_entity.id
_entity.type
_entity.pdbx_description
1 polymer ?
#
loop_
_entity_poly.entity_id
_entity_poly.type
_entity_poly.pdbx_seq_one_letter_code
_entity_poly.pdbx_strand_id
1 'polypeptide(L)'
;SDADKRKIYDKSGEEGLKQQGGGDSSHDPFSSFFGDFFNFGGGSRDDGQKHIPRGGDLVMDLYVTLEEVYNGNFIEVVRAKPTPKTTSGSRK
;
A
#
# COMPACT_ATOMS: atom_id res chain seq x y z
N SER A 1 -28.68 -29.02 -1.39
CA SER A 1 -28.66 -27.79 -2.19
C SER A 1 -29.84 -26.94 -1.80
N ASP A 2 -29.66 -26.13 -0.76
CA ASP A 2 -30.77 -25.47 -0.07
C ASP A 2 -31.34 -24.33 -0.91
N ALA A 3 -32.62 -24.43 -1.25
CA ALA A 3 -33.32 -23.44 -2.06
C ALA A 3 -33.40 -22.07 -1.36
N ASP A 4 -33.34 -22.05 -0.03
CA ASP A 4 -33.47 -20.84 0.76
C ASP A 4 -32.19 -19.98 0.71
N LYS A 5 -31.02 -20.59 0.86
CA LYS A 5 -29.71 -19.90 0.74
C LYS A 5 -29.54 -19.23 -0.63
N ARG A 6 -30.06 -19.85 -1.69
CA ARG A 6 -30.06 -19.28 -3.03
C ARG A 6 -30.96 -18.06 -3.15
N LYS A 7 -32.19 -18.11 -2.61
CA LYS A 7 -33.11 -16.97 -2.60
C LYS A 7 -32.56 -15.77 -1.83
N ILE A 8 -31.79 -16.01 -0.77
CA ILE A 8 -31.17 -14.95 0.03
C ILE A 8 -29.99 -14.32 -0.72
N TYR A 9 -29.16 -15.13 -1.37
CA TYR A 9 -28.08 -14.65 -2.24
C TYR A 9 -28.60 -13.83 -3.42
N ASP A 10 -29.65 -14.29 -4.09
CA ASP A 10 -30.22 -13.59 -5.26
C ASP A 10 -30.84 -12.23 -4.87
N LYS A 11 -31.25 -12.05 -3.60
CA LYS A 11 -31.86 -10.81 -3.10
C LYS A 11 -30.86 -9.84 -2.48
N SER A 12 -29.86 -10.34 -1.77
CA SER A 12 -28.98 -9.53 -0.91
C SER A 12 -27.48 -9.78 -1.16
N GLY A 13 -27.14 -10.51 -2.22
CA GLY A 13 -25.77 -10.88 -2.55
C GLY A 13 -25.11 -11.77 -1.49
N GLU A 14 -23.78 -11.88 -1.56
CA GLU A 14 -22.98 -12.65 -0.60
C GLU A 14 -23.12 -12.13 0.84
N GLU A 15 -23.34 -10.83 1.00
CA GLU A 15 -23.46 -10.18 2.31
C GLU A 15 -24.71 -10.63 3.09
N GLY A 16 -25.84 -10.82 2.40
CA GLY A 16 -27.06 -11.34 3.04
C GLY A 16 -26.93 -12.78 3.54
N LEU A 17 -26.08 -13.59 2.90
CA LEU A 17 -25.80 -14.95 3.34
C LEU A 17 -24.91 -14.98 4.59
N LYS A 18 -23.96 -14.03 4.70
CA LYS A 18 -23.10 -13.88 5.88
C LYS A 18 -23.90 -13.41 7.10
N GLN A 19 -24.89 -12.55 6.91
CA GLN A 19 -25.69 -12.01 8.02
C GLN A 19 -26.63 -13.05 8.65
N GLN A 20 -27.14 -14.01 7.86
CA GLN A 20 -27.94 -15.13 8.40
C GLN A 20 -27.08 -16.28 8.94
N GLY A 21 -25.76 -16.26 8.70
CA GLY A 21 -24.77 -17.14 9.34
C GLY A 21 -24.33 -16.66 10.73
N GLY A 22 -24.96 -15.65 11.30
CA GLY A 22 -24.67 -15.13 12.63
C GLY A 22 -25.36 -15.94 13.73
N GLY A 23 -24.83 -17.13 14.04
CA GLY A 23 -25.27 -17.86 15.23
C GLY A 23 -25.10 -19.36 15.20
N ASP A 24 -23.89 -19.88 14.95
CA ASP A 24 -23.39 -21.02 15.72
C ASP A 24 -21.88 -21.21 15.53
N SER A 25 -21.14 -20.95 16.61
CA SER A 25 -20.14 -21.89 17.12
C SER A 25 -19.13 -22.49 16.14
N SER A 26 -18.33 -21.66 15.47
CA SER A 26 -16.96 -22.06 15.12
C SER A 26 -16.00 -21.15 15.87
N HIS A 27 -15.65 -21.59 17.08
CA HIS A 27 -14.57 -21.04 17.89
C HIS A 27 -13.27 -21.29 17.11
N ASP A 28 -12.93 -20.39 16.19
CA ASP A 28 -11.63 -20.38 15.57
C ASP A 28 -10.64 -19.79 16.60
N PRO A 29 -9.73 -20.58 17.19
CA PRO A 29 -8.79 -20.10 18.20
C PRO A 29 -7.87 -18.99 17.68
N PHE A 30 -7.82 -18.79 16.36
CA PHE A 30 -7.15 -17.65 15.74
C PHE A 30 -7.94 -16.34 15.92
N SER A 31 -9.27 -16.39 15.91
CA SER A 31 -10.13 -15.21 16.02
C SER A 31 -10.13 -14.58 17.42
N SER A 32 -9.94 -15.36 18.48
CA SER A 32 -9.85 -14.82 19.85
C SER A 32 -8.52 -14.09 20.11
N PHE A 33 -7.45 -14.47 19.43
CA PHE A 33 -6.12 -13.84 19.59
C PHE A 33 -5.95 -12.60 18.69
N PHE A 34 -6.52 -12.63 17.49
CA PHE A 34 -6.48 -11.54 16.52
C PHE A 34 -7.75 -10.67 16.51
N GLY A 35 -8.81 -11.05 17.22
CA GLY A 35 -10.05 -10.25 17.31
C GLY A 35 -9.98 -9.20 18.40
N ASP A 36 -9.49 -9.56 19.59
CA ASP A 36 -9.40 -8.65 20.74
C ASP A 36 -8.33 -7.57 20.57
N PHE A 37 -7.29 -7.82 19.76
CA PHE A 37 -6.30 -6.81 19.41
C PHE A 37 -6.85 -5.74 18.46
N PHE A 38 -7.79 -6.11 17.60
CA PHE A 38 -8.33 -5.21 16.57
C PHE A 38 -9.60 -4.46 17.00
N ASN A 39 -10.19 -4.79 18.16
CA ASN A 39 -11.48 -4.23 18.59
C ASN A 39 -11.38 -3.17 19.72
N PHE A 40 -10.18 -2.80 20.17
CA PHE A 40 -9.99 -1.79 21.24
C PHE A 40 -9.56 -0.39 20.76
N GLY A 41 -9.57 -0.13 19.46
CA GLY A 41 -9.12 1.16 18.92
C GLY A 41 -9.93 1.54 17.71
N GLY A 42 -11.06 2.20 17.95
CA GLY A 42 -11.91 2.73 16.89
C GLY A 42 -11.11 3.54 15.85
N GLY A 43 -11.42 3.28 14.58
CA GLY A 43 -11.33 4.26 13.51
C GLY A 43 -9.98 4.96 13.32
N SER A 44 -9.04 4.26 12.71
CA SER A 44 -8.06 4.86 11.79
C SER A 44 -7.68 3.76 10.80
N ARG A 45 -8.44 3.57 9.72
CA ARG A 45 -8.05 4.14 8.41
C ARG A 45 -6.53 4.17 8.29
N ASP A 46 -5.95 3.09 7.76
CA ASP A 46 -5.02 3.17 6.63
C ASP A 46 -3.88 4.23 6.66
N ASP A 47 -3.37 4.61 7.84
CA ASP A 47 -2.31 5.63 7.98
C ASP A 47 -0.94 5.00 8.35
N GLY A 48 -0.80 3.69 8.10
CA GLY A 48 0.39 2.91 8.49
C GLY A 48 1.48 2.83 7.42
N GLN A 49 1.14 3.03 6.14
CA GLN A 49 2.16 3.12 5.11
C GLN A 49 2.70 4.54 5.11
N LYS A 50 3.72 4.78 5.95
CA LYS A 50 4.66 5.90 5.79
C LYS A 50 4.99 6.01 4.31
N HIS A 51 4.32 6.92 3.61
CA HIS A 51 4.56 7.16 2.20
C HIS A 51 5.92 7.83 2.14
N ILE A 52 6.97 7.02 1.97
CA ILE A 52 8.33 7.53 1.75
C ILE A 52 8.19 8.48 0.56
N PRO A 53 8.56 9.77 0.70
CA PRO A 53 8.38 10.71 -0.38
C PRO A 53 9.17 10.22 -1.59
N ARG A 54 8.45 9.95 -2.68
CA ARG A 54 9.07 9.53 -3.93
C ARG A 54 10.04 10.63 -4.36
N GLY A 55 11.26 10.25 -4.74
CA GLY A 55 12.22 11.20 -5.29
C GLY A 55 11.68 11.81 -6.59
N GLY A 56 12.02 13.08 -6.85
CA GLY A 56 11.65 13.72 -8.10
C GLY A 56 12.30 13.05 -9.32
N ASP A 57 11.57 13.08 -10.44
CA ASP A 57 12.05 12.57 -11.73
C ASP A 57 13.17 13.46 -12.28
N LEU A 58 14.04 12.89 -13.13
CA LEU A 58 15.22 13.57 -13.66
C LEU A 58 15.27 13.40 -15.18
N VAL A 59 15.20 14.52 -15.89
CA VAL A 59 15.26 14.59 -17.36
C VAL A 59 16.58 15.28 -17.71
N MET A 60 17.39 14.65 -18.56
CA MET A 60 18.68 15.18 -19.02
C MET A 60 18.78 15.01 -20.52
N ASP A 61 19.09 16.09 -21.21
CA ASP A 61 19.34 16.07 -22.65
C ASP A 61 20.78 15.62 -22.92
N LEU A 62 20.93 14.57 -23.73
CA LEU A 62 22.23 14.04 -24.14
C LEU A 62 22.48 14.40 -25.60
N TYR A 63 23.55 15.15 -25.85
CA TYR A 63 23.99 15.47 -27.20
C TYR A 63 24.95 14.38 -27.69
N VAL A 64 24.53 13.65 -28.72
CA VAL A 64 25.29 12.54 -29.30
C VAL A 64 25.39 12.69 -30.81
N THR A 65 26.47 12.19 -31.37
CA THR A 65 26.67 12.11 -32.82
C THR A 65 26.13 10.79 -33.39
N LEU A 66 25.87 10.73 -34.69
CA LEU A 66 25.38 9.50 -35.36
C LEU A 66 26.37 8.34 -35.25
N GLU A 67 27.67 8.62 -35.26
CA GLU A 67 28.72 7.61 -35.14
C GLU A 67 28.72 6.96 -33.75
N GLU A 68 28.55 7.76 -32.69
CA GLU A 68 28.46 7.27 -31.32
C GLU A 68 27.20 6.43 -31.08
N VAL A 69 26.08 6.78 -31.73
CA VAL A 69 24.85 5.97 -31.71
C VAL A 69 25.05 4.65 -32.46
N TYR A 70 25.80 4.67 -33.57
CA TYR A 70 26.01 3.48 -34.40
C TYR A 70 26.98 2.47 -33.76
N ASN A 71 28.12 2.96 -33.26
CA ASN A 71 29.15 2.12 -32.66
C ASN A 71 28.88 1.81 -31.17
N GLY A 72 28.00 2.58 -30.54
CA GLY A 72 27.80 2.59 -29.10
C GLY A 72 28.86 3.44 -28.39
N ASN A 73 28.43 4.24 -27.41
CA ASN A 73 29.31 5.03 -26.56
C ASN A 73 28.83 5.01 -25.10
N PHE A 74 29.77 5.11 -24.14
CA PHE A 74 29.47 5.21 -22.71
C PHE A 74 29.56 6.67 -22.27
N ILE A 75 28.44 7.22 -21.80
CA ILE A 75 28.37 8.58 -21.27
C ILE A 75 28.18 8.49 -19.76
N GLU A 76 29.18 8.93 -19.01
CA GLU A 76 29.08 9.02 -17.55
C GLU A 76 28.24 10.24 -17.17
N VAL A 77 27.20 10.02 -16.37
CA VAL A 77 26.30 11.09 -15.92
C VAL A 77 26.29 11.14 -14.40
N VAL A 78 26.76 12.26 -13.84
CA VAL A 78 26.84 12.48 -12.39
C VAL A 78 25.71 13.38 -11.92
N ARG A 79 24.88 12.88 -11.00
CA ARG A 79 23.84 13.65 -10.32
C ARG A 79 24.29 14.08 -8.93
N ALA A 80 24.37 15.38 -8.68
CA ALA A 80 24.46 15.93 -7.32
C ALA A 80 23.05 16.13 -6.71
N LYS A 81 22.72 15.38 -5.65
CA LYS A 81 21.49 15.59 -4.87
C LYS A 81 21.83 16.38 -3.60
N PRO A 82 21.38 17.64 -3.44
CA PRO A 82 21.55 18.35 -2.18
C PRO A 82 20.68 17.70 -1.10
N THR A 83 21.28 17.32 0.02
CA THR A 83 20.58 16.80 1.19
C THR A 83 20.42 17.90 2.25
N PRO A 84 19.22 18.07 2.83
CA PRO A 84 19.04 19.00 3.93
C PRO A 84 19.84 18.50 5.13
N LYS A 85 20.78 19.31 5.63
CA LYS A 85 21.49 19.05 6.88
C LYS A 85 20.74 19.75 8.00
N THR A 86 20.48 19.04 9.11
CA THR A 86 19.92 19.66 10.31
C THR A 86 21.02 20.49 10.97
N THR A 87 20.89 21.81 10.90
CA THR A 87 21.79 22.70 11.63
C THR A 87 21.47 22.58 13.11
N SER A 88 22.48 22.38 13.96
CA SER A 88 22.32 22.39 15.41
C SER A 88 21.96 23.80 15.88
N GLY A 89 20.68 24.11 16.00
CA GLY A 89 20.20 25.35 16.61
C GLY A 89 19.99 25.14 18.10
N SER A 90 20.85 25.75 18.93
CA SER A 90 20.61 25.82 20.37
C SER A 90 19.56 26.90 20.64
N ARG A 91 18.32 26.51 20.92
CA ARG A 91 17.32 27.44 21.46
C ARG A 91 17.61 27.65 22.94
N LYS A 92 17.76 28.89 23.37
CA LYS A 92 17.97 29.30 24.77
C LYS A 92 16.63 29.60 25.43
#